data_AF-A0A2S9XTK2-F1
#
_entry.id   AF-A0A2S9XTK2-F1
#
_cell.length_a   1.000
_cell.length_b   1.000
_cell.length_c   1.000
_cell.angle_alpha   90.00
_cell.angle_beta   90.00
_cell.angle_gamma   90.00
#
_symmetry.space_group_name_H-M   'P 1'
#
loop_
_entity.id
_entity.type
_entity.pdbx_description
1 polymer ?
#
loop_
_entity_poly.entity_id
_entity_poly.type
_entity_poly.pdbx_seq_one_letter_code
_entity_poly.pdbx_strand_id
1 'polypeptide(L)'
;MLSTTLATGCGWIDKAAAKDTKVVVYSAGPATSVAIDGGEAVELGAGKFQSFAVGPGTHELVFDGSRKVSVTLEAFDRWVVPAAADQCFFSIDVSSSHYSADGKNRLGGPDITKRQQQSEPFKFPPQHYLTEKELPAEVSSGTLLYMLRSLPCDELDRLEAGLDGSPTSEPAPPADPTLARLVEFSAAIGCDAPEGVAKAWCVAAGAWTHVDDAKLPLPDTGKSYVGLRVEIPADGELASVLDGAKLSLLAIRPEAAAGFGTLSGVNPENDDERQELDAAMASVRAVFTGDAKAVELRDGIGAYVDTLPASAATSLTATERGWTIGDGEAELRAAGPLVVALEHDGAGNLALSFHLPR
;
A
#
# COMPACT_ATOMS: atom_id res chain seq x y z
N MET A 1 46.58 -32.50 -51.00
CA MET A 1 45.15 -32.21 -51.26
C MET A 1 44.50 -31.89 -49.92
N LEU A 2 44.44 -30.60 -49.58
CA LEU A 2 43.73 -30.10 -48.40
C LEU A 2 42.30 -29.81 -48.86
N SER A 3 41.34 -30.59 -48.37
CA SER A 3 39.92 -30.39 -48.64
C SER A 3 39.39 -29.42 -47.58
N THR A 4 39.35 -28.13 -47.94
CA THR A 4 38.76 -27.07 -47.12
C THR A 4 37.25 -27.10 -47.34
N THR A 5 36.53 -27.84 -46.50
CA THR A 5 35.07 -27.85 -46.51
C THR A 5 34.60 -26.53 -45.88
N LEU A 6 34.33 -25.52 -46.73
CA LEU A 6 33.64 -24.30 -46.32
C LEU A 6 32.20 -24.67 -45.93
N ALA A 7 31.97 -24.85 -44.63
CA ALA A 7 30.63 -24.91 -44.07
C ALA A 7 30.01 -23.50 -44.16
N THR A 8 29.39 -23.17 -45.28
CA THR A 8 28.45 -22.06 -45.45
C THR A 8 27.11 -22.39 -44.77
N GLY A 9 27.17 -22.82 -43.51
CA GLY A 9 26.02 -23.12 -42.68
C GLY A 9 25.45 -21.85 -42.05
N CYS A 10 24.14 -21.65 -42.23
CA CYS A 10 23.17 -20.78 -41.56
C CYS A 10 23.60 -19.92 -40.34
N GLY A 11 24.63 -19.08 -40.44
CA GLY A 11 25.08 -18.23 -39.33
C GLY A 11 24.06 -17.20 -38.83
N TRP A 12 22.90 -17.05 -39.51
CA TRP A 12 21.78 -16.26 -39.01
C TRP A 12 20.94 -17.01 -37.96
N ILE A 13 20.78 -18.33 -38.10
CA ILE A 13 20.06 -19.18 -37.14
C ILE A 13 20.86 -19.27 -35.85
N ASP A 14 22.17 -19.46 -35.94
CA ASP A 14 23.04 -19.57 -34.75
C ASP A 14 23.05 -18.26 -33.94
N LYS A 15 23.04 -17.09 -34.63
CA LYS A 15 22.93 -15.78 -33.97
C LYS A 15 21.57 -15.56 -33.32
N ALA A 16 20.48 -15.98 -33.96
CA ALA A 16 19.14 -15.89 -33.38
C ALA A 16 19.02 -16.82 -32.16
N ALA A 17 19.46 -18.07 -32.29
CA ALA A 17 19.49 -19.04 -31.21
C ALA A 17 20.32 -18.53 -30.02
N ALA A 18 21.50 -17.94 -30.27
CA ALA A 18 22.33 -17.38 -29.20
C ALA A 18 21.62 -16.25 -28.41
N LYS A 19 20.83 -15.42 -29.10
CA LYS A 19 20.12 -14.29 -28.49
C LYS A 19 18.88 -14.71 -27.70
N ASP A 20 18.19 -15.73 -28.19
CA ASP A 20 16.88 -16.13 -27.67
C ASP A 20 16.94 -17.32 -26.72
N THR A 21 18.04 -18.08 -26.69
CA THR A 21 18.29 -19.12 -25.68
C THR A 21 18.73 -18.46 -24.38
N LYS A 22 17.93 -18.63 -23.33
CA LYS A 22 18.06 -17.85 -22.09
C LYS A 22 18.03 -18.71 -20.84
N VAL A 23 18.83 -18.31 -19.87
CA VAL A 23 18.65 -18.71 -18.47
C VAL A 23 18.01 -17.56 -17.72
N VAL A 24 16.96 -17.86 -16.95
CA VAL A 24 16.31 -16.93 -16.04
C VAL A 24 16.68 -17.33 -14.63
N VAL A 25 17.30 -16.40 -13.90
CA VAL A 25 17.67 -16.58 -12.51
C VAL A 25 16.78 -15.71 -11.66
N TYR A 26 16.20 -16.27 -10.61
CA TYR A 26 15.41 -15.53 -9.63
C TYR A 26 16.13 -15.55 -8.29
N SER A 27 16.29 -14.39 -7.66
CA SER A 27 16.58 -14.29 -6.23
C SER A 27 15.26 -14.21 -5.47
N ALA A 28 14.83 -15.32 -4.87
CA ALA A 28 13.64 -15.33 -4.03
C ALA A 28 13.87 -14.68 -2.66
N GLY A 29 15.08 -14.76 -2.11
CA GLY A 29 15.39 -14.28 -0.75
C GLY A 29 16.37 -13.11 -0.74
N PRO A 30 17.49 -13.19 0.02
CA PRO A 30 18.47 -12.11 0.07
C PRO A 30 19.11 -11.85 -1.30
N ALA A 31 19.75 -10.69 -1.45
CA ALA A 31 20.56 -10.43 -2.64
C ALA A 31 21.60 -11.56 -2.83
N THR A 32 21.84 -11.93 -4.08
CA THR A 32 22.75 -13.02 -4.47
C THR A 32 23.53 -12.60 -5.71
N SER A 33 24.71 -13.16 -5.88
CA SER A 33 25.56 -12.96 -7.05
C SER A 33 25.55 -14.22 -7.91
N VAL A 34 25.51 -14.06 -9.23
CA VAL A 34 25.60 -15.19 -10.17
C VAL A 34 26.67 -14.94 -11.24
N ALA A 35 27.59 -15.88 -11.41
CA ALA A 35 28.53 -15.93 -12.52
C ALA A 35 28.16 -17.09 -13.44
N ILE A 36 28.22 -16.87 -14.76
CA ILE A 36 27.94 -17.88 -15.78
C ILE A 36 29.23 -18.20 -16.54
N ASP A 37 29.57 -19.48 -16.63
CA ASP A 37 30.74 -20.01 -17.35
C ASP A 37 32.07 -19.33 -16.97
N GLY A 38 32.22 -19.00 -15.68
CA GLY A 38 33.42 -18.32 -15.16
C GLY A 38 33.52 -16.83 -15.53
N GLY A 39 32.45 -16.23 -16.06
CA GLY A 39 32.35 -14.81 -16.31
C GLY A 39 32.29 -13.95 -15.04
N GLU A 40 32.14 -12.64 -15.23
CA GLU A 40 31.95 -11.69 -14.13
C GLU A 40 30.65 -11.97 -13.38
N ALA A 41 30.69 -11.92 -12.06
CA ALA A 41 29.51 -12.10 -11.22
C ALA A 41 28.56 -10.91 -11.35
N VAL A 42 27.28 -11.19 -11.53
CA VAL A 42 26.21 -10.19 -11.60
C VAL A 42 25.39 -10.25 -10.32
N GLU A 43 25.28 -9.12 -9.64
CA GLU A 43 24.43 -8.97 -8.45
C GLU A 43 22.95 -8.95 -8.82
N LEU A 44 22.17 -9.75 -8.10
CA LEU A 44 20.72 -9.83 -8.17
C LEU A 44 20.14 -9.36 -6.84
N GLY A 45 19.40 -8.25 -6.87
CA GLY A 45 18.70 -7.76 -5.69
C GLY A 45 17.66 -8.75 -5.16
N ALA A 46 17.33 -8.64 -3.88
CA ALA A 46 16.29 -9.45 -3.24
C ALA A 46 14.95 -9.35 -3.99
N GLY A 47 14.31 -10.49 -4.22
CA GLY A 47 13.04 -10.58 -4.95
C GLY A 47 13.12 -10.22 -6.45
N LYS A 48 14.32 -10.07 -7.02
CA LYS A 48 14.52 -9.73 -8.43
C LYS A 48 14.85 -10.97 -9.25
N PHE A 49 14.68 -10.85 -10.56
CA PHE A 49 15.15 -11.85 -11.52
C PHE A 49 15.96 -11.18 -12.61
N GLN A 50 16.78 -11.97 -13.31
CA GLN A 50 17.52 -11.54 -14.49
C GLN A 50 17.49 -12.63 -15.55
N SER A 51 17.39 -12.22 -16.82
CA SER A 51 17.54 -13.12 -17.96
C SER A 51 18.92 -12.95 -18.59
N PHE A 52 19.63 -14.05 -18.81
CA PHE A 52 20.94 -14.11 -19.44
C PHE A 52 20.84 -14.85 -20.77
N ALA A 53 21.32 -14.23 -21.85
CA ALA A 53 21.44 -14.90 -23.14
C ALA A 53 22.77 -15.64 -23.21
N VAL A 54 22.73 -16.97 -23.29
CA VAL A 54 23.92 -17.84 -23.18
C VAL A 54 24.12 -18.76 -24.39
N GLY A 55 23.11 -18.89 -25.25
CA GLY A 55 23.11 -19.81 -26.39
C GLY A 55 22.84 -21.27 -26.01
N PRO A 56 22.81 -22.18 -27.01
CA PRO A 56 22.64 -23.60 -26.77
C PRO A 56 23.95 -24.24 -26.27
N GLY A 57 23.84 -25.25 -25.41
CA GLY A 57 24.99 -25.91 -24.81
C GLY A 57 24.81 -26.19 -23.31
N THR A 58 25.87 -26.65 -22.67
CA THR A 58 25.90 -26.82 -21.20
C THR A 58 26.59 -25.63 -20.57
N HIS A 59 25.93 -25.01 -19.60
CA HIS A 59 26.40 -23.83 -18.90
C HIS A 59 26.50 -24.11 -17.40
N GLU A 60 27.56 -23.62 -16.76
CA GLU A 60 27.73 -23.67 -15.31
C GLU A 60 27.39 -22.29 -14.72
N LEU A 61 26.44 -22.28 -13.78
CA LEU A 61 26.09 -21.12 -12.98
C LEU A 61 26.70 -21.29 -11.58
N VAL A 62 27.42 -20.27 -11.11
CA VAL A 62 28.02 -20.22 -9.78
C VAL A 62 27.37 -19.10 -8.98
N PHE A 63 26.67 -19.48 -7.92
CA PHE A 63 26.00 -18.58 -6.98
C PHE A 63 26.88 -18.31 -5.76
N ASP A 64 27.07 -17.04 -5.44
CA ASP A 64 27.80 -16.59 -4.24
C ASP A 64 29.16 -17.29 -4.08
N GLY A 65 29.83 -17.50 -5.22
CA GLY A 65 31.15 -18.13 -5.34
C GLY A 65 31.23 -19.61 -4.94
N SER A 66 30.13 -20.26 -4.54
CA SER A 66 30.18 -21.59 -3.91
C SER A 66 29.19 -22.60 -4.47
N ARG A 67 27.91 -22.21 -4.67
CA ARG A 67 26.88 -23.13 -5.17
C ARG A 67 26.93 -23.20 -6.69
N LYS A 68 27.18 -24.40 -7.22
CA LYS A 68 27.26 -24.65 -8.66
C LYS A 68 26.02 -25.36 -9.16
N VAL A 69 25.49 -24.89 -10.30
CA VAL A 69 24.34 -25.51 -10.98
C VAL A 69 24.66 -25.60 -12.47
N SER A 70 24.52 -26.78 -13.06
CA SER A 70 24.69 -26.97 -14.50
C SER A 70 23.32 -27.06 -15.19
N VAL A 71 23.18 -26.38 -16.33
CA VAL A 71 21.98 -26.45 -17.18
C VAL A 71 22.39 -26.71 -18.62
N THR A 72 21.69 -27.62 -19.29
CA THR A 72 21.87 -27.90 -20.71
C THR A 72 20.69 -27.35 -21.49
N LEU A 73 20.97 -26.47 -22.46
CA LEU A 73 19.98 -25.71 -23.21
C LEU A 73 19.99 -26.14 -24.68
N GLU A 74 18.80 -26.38 -25.23
CA GLU A 74 18.60 -26.46 -26.67
C GLU A 74 18.43 -25.06 -27.28
N ALA A 75 18.45 -24.95 -28.60
CA ALA A 75 18.22 -23.66 -29.26
C ALA A 75 16.81 -23.13 -28.92
N PHE A 76 16.72 -21.85 -28.57
CA PHE A 76 15.51 -21.12 -28.19
C PHE A 76 14.88 -21.57 -26.85
N ASP A 77 15.60 -22.38 -26.06
CA ASP A 77 15.14 -22.76 -24.75
C ASP A 77 15.20 -21.59 -23.76
N ARG A 78 14.22 -21.55 -22.86
CA ARG A 78 14.24 -20.70 -21.67
C ARG A 78 14.16 -21.62 -20.46
N TRP A 79 15.15 -21.55 -19.58
CA TRP A 79 15.17 -22.32 -18.33
C TRP A 79 15.18 -21.39 -17.13
N VAL A 80 14.54 -21.83 -16.05
CA VAL A 80 14.61 -21.19 -14.74
C VAL A 80 15.64 -21.92 -13.90
N VAL A 81 16.57 -21.18 -13.31
CA VAL A 81 17.56 -21.71 -12.37
C VAL A 81 17.31 -21.08 -11.00
N PRO A 82 16.89 -21.87 -9.99
CA PRO A 82 16.73 -21.39 -8.62
C PRO A 82 18.06 -20.92 -8.05
N ALA A 83 18.10 -19.74 -7.43
CA ALA A 83 19.31 -19.22 -6.76
C ALA A 83 19.55 -19.89 -5.40
N ALA A 84 18.48 -20.37 -4.76
CA ALA A 84 18.52 -21.14 -3.51
C ALA A 84 17.91 -22.55 -3.70
N ALA A 85 18.23 -23.48 -2.79
CA ALA A 85 17.72 -24.86 -2.86
C ALA A 85 16.26 -24.99 -2.39
N ASP A 86 15.79 -24.08 -1.56
CA ASP A 86 14.46 -24.02 -0.94
C ASP A 86 13.58 -22.94 -1.57
N GLN A 87 13.84 -22.59 -2.82
CA GLN A 87 13.09 -21.58 -3.53
C GLN A 87 11.75 -22.12 -4.02
N CYS A 88 10.68 -21.39 -3.72
CA CYS A 88 9.35 -21.68 -4.23
C CYS A 88 9.05 -20.78 -5.43
N PHE A 89 8.44 -21.38 -6.45
CA PHE A 89 7.92 -20.70 -7.62
C PHE A 89 6.41 -20.82 -7.64
N PHE A 90 5.75 -19.76 -8.08
CA PHE A 90 4.31 -19.76 -8.21
C PHE A 90 3.84 -19.00 -9.44
N SER A 91 2.70 -19.44 -9.98
CA SER A 91 2.05 -18.84 -11.14
C SER A 91 0.85 -18.01 -10.70
N ILE A 92 0.86 -16.74 -11.09
CA ILE A 92 -0.28 -15.84 -10.92
C ILE A 92 -1.10 -15.82 -12.21
N ASP A 93 -2.39 -16.13 -12.16
CA ASP A 93 -3.28 -15.95 -13.31
C ASP A 93 -3.59 -14.46 -13.51
N VAL A 94 -3.19 -13.92 -14.68
CA VAL A 94 -3.42 -12.52 -15.05
C VAL A 94 -4.41 -12.36 -16.19
N SER A 95 -5.04 -13.44 -16.63
CA SER A 95 -5.92 -13.47 -17.80
C SER A 95 -7.15 -12.58 -17.59
N SER A 96 -7.83 -12.75 -16.46
CA SER A 96 -9.04 -11.99 -16.12
C SER A 96 -8.74 -10.53 -15.78
N SER A 97 -7.61 -10.26 -15.13
CA SER A 97 -7.23 -8.92 -14.67
C SER A 97 -6.79 -8.00 -15.82
N HIS A 98 -6.12 -8.55 -16.84
CA HIS A 98 -5.59 -7.77 -17.96
C HIS A 98 -6.47 -7.80 -19.23
N TYR A 99 -7.29 -8.85 -19.42
CA TYR A 99 -7.99 -9.07 -20.70
C TYR A 99 -9.50 -9.30 -20.58
N SER A 100 -10.12 -8.96 -19.44
CA SER A 100 -11.59 -9.04 -19.35
C SER A 100 -12.26 -8.01 -20.27
N ALA A 101 -13.10 -8.50 -21.18
CA ALA A 101 -13.78 -7.71 -22.22
C ALA A 101 -14.62 -6.54 -21.67
N ASP A 102 -15.03 -6.64 -20.40
CA ASP A 102 -15.97 -5.71 -19.79
C ASP A 102 -15.29 -4.65 -18.91
N GLY A 103 -13.99 -4.80 -18.61
CA GLY A 103 -13.25 -3.99 -17.62
C GLY A 103 -13.84 -3.98 -16.20
N LYS A 104 -14.92 -4.75 -15.96
CA LYS A 104 -15.77 -4.73 -14.77
C LYS A 104 -15.58 -5.92 -13.84
N ASN A 105 -14.90 -6.98 -14.27
CA ASN A 105 -14.57 -8.12 -13.42
C ASN A 105 -13.25 -7.91 -12.65
N ARG A 106 -13.16 -6.79 -11.93
CA ARG A 106 -12.09 -6.54 -10.94
C ARG A 106 -12.35 -7.23 -9.59
N LEU A 107 -13.36 -8.08 -9.49
CA LEU A 107 -13.82 -8.65 -8.22
C LEU A 107 -13.08 -9.93 -7.79
N GLY A 108 -12.23 -10.50 -8.65
CA GLY A 108 -11.28 -11.54 -8.24
C GLY A 108 -9.87 -11.00 -8.45
N GLY A 109 -9.11 -10.83 -7.36
CA GLY A 109 -7.69 -10.53 -7.46
C GLY A 109 -6.94 -11.66 -8.23
N PRO A 110 -5.68 -11.41 -8.63
CA PRO A 110 -4.83 -12.46 -9.18
C PRO A 110 -4.80 -13.68 -8.25
N ASP A 111 -5.15 -14.85 -8.79
CA ASP A 111 -5.15 -16.11 -8.03
C ASP A 111 -3.80 -16.84 -8.18
N ILE A 112 -3.34 -17.49 -7.10
CA ILE A 112 -2.16 -18.33 -7.10
C ILE A 112 -2.59 -19.72 -7.57
N THR A 113 -2.30 -20.04 -8.83
CA THR A 113 -2.87 -21.23 -9.48
C THR A 113 -1.96 -22.45 -9.46
N LYS A 114 -0.65 -22.25 -9.23
CA LYS A 114 0.31 -23.36 -9.25
C LYS A 114 1.56 -23.03 -8.43
N ARG A 115 1.76 -23.75 -7.33
CA ARG A 115 2.98 -23.73 -6.53
C ARG A 115 3.91 -24.88 -6.88
N GLN A 116 5.20 -24.60 -6.94
CA GLN A 116 6.25 -25.60 -7.13
C GLN A 116 7.48 -25.22 -6.30
N GLN A 117 7.88 -26.09 -5.39
CA GLN A 117 9.20 -26.02 -4.76
C GLN A 117 10.20 -26.67 -5.72
N GLN A 118 11.22 -25.92 -6.14
CA GLN A 118 12.20 -26.40 -7.13
C GLN A 118 13.61 -26.11 -6.63
N SER A 119 14.38 -27.16 -6.39
CA SER A 119 15.81 -27.06 -6.06
C SER A 119 16.71 -27.19 -7.29
N GLU A 120 16.16 -27.69 -8.40
CA GLU A 120 16.85 -27.98 -9.66
C GLU A 120 16.36 -27.04 -10.78
N PRO A 121 17.18 -26.80 -11.83
CA PRO A 121 16.73 -26.09 -13.02
C PRO A 121 15.51 -26.75 -13.65
N PHE A 122 14.59 -25.93 -14.15
CA PHE A 122 13.41 -26.42 -14.88
C PHE A 122 13.12 -25.57 -16.10
N LYS A 123 12.46 -26.17 -17.10
CA LYS A 123 12.08 -25.46 -18.33
C LYS A 123 11.04 -24.39 -18.01
N PHE A 124 11.26 -23.19 -18.53
CA PHE A 124 10.34 -22.07 -18.35
C PHE A 124 8.97 -22.45 -18.95
N PRO A 125 7.88 -22.42 -18.17
CA PRO A 125 6.60 -22.94 -18.65
C PRO A 125 6.04 -22.12 -19.84
N PRO A 126 5.33 -22.76 -20.78
CA PRO A 126 4.66 -22.04 -21.85
C PRO A 126 3.58 -21.11 -21.27
N GLN A 127 3.25 -20.04 -21.99
CA GLN A 127 2.24 -19.04 -21.59
C GLN A 127 2.54 -18.34 -20.25
N HIS A 128 3.78 -18.42 -19.78
CA HIS A 128 4.25 -17.66 -18.63
C HIS A 128 5.04 -16.45 -19.07
N TYR A 129 5.03 -15.41 -18.25
CA TYR A 129 5.70 -14.15 -18.51
C TYR A 129 6.42 -13.68 -17.24
N LEU A 130 7.57 -13.01 -17.40
CA LEU A 130 8.32 -12.48 -16.27
C LEU A 130 7.79 -11.12 -15.83
N THR A 131 7.44 -10.26 -16.79
CA THR A 131 6.96 -8.89 -16.55
C THR A 131 5.69 -8.60 -17.32
N GLU A 132 4.93 -7.61 -16.88
CA GLU A 132 3.74 -7.13 -17.58
C GLU A 132 4.07 -6.65 -19.00
N LYS A 133 5.27 -6.10 -19.22
CA LYS A 133 5.73 -5.66 -20.54
C LYS A 133 5.93 -6.82 -21.53
N GLU A 134 6.13 -8.04 -21.04
CA GLU A 134 6.22 -9.23 -21.90
C GLU A 134 4.84 -9.76 -22.29
N LEU A 135 3.76 -9.33 -21.60
CA LEU A 135 2.40 -9.78 -21.90
C LEU A 135 1.97 -9.32 -23.30
N PRO A 136 1.24 -10.16 -24.06
CA PRO A 136 0.75 -9.79 -25.38
C PRO A 136 -0.27 -8.65 -25.29
N ALA A 137 -0.31 -7.76 -26.29
CA ALA A 137 -1.28 -6.66 -26.28
C ALA A 137 -2.74 -7.17 -26.36
N GLU A 138 -2.97 -8.31 -27.02
CA GLU A 138 -4.27 -8.92 -27.21
C GLU A 138 -4.14 -10.44 -27.10
N VAL A 139 -5.21 -11.10 -26.63
CA VAL A 139 -5.32 -12.57 -26.60
C VAL A 139 -6.68 -13.02 -27.10
N SER A 140 -6.73 -14.24 -27.63
CA SER A 140 -8.01 -14.88 -27.96
C SER A 140 -8.77 -15.23 -26.69
N SER A 141 -10.10 -15.12 -26.74
CA SER A 141 -10.97 -15.51 -25.62
C SER A 141 -10.66 -16.93 -25.15
N GLY A 142 -10.55 -17.11 -23.82
CA GLY A 142 -10.20 -18.39 -23.19
C GLY A 142 -8.70 -18.70 -23.12
N THR A 143 -7.83 -17.82 -23.61
CA THR A 143 -6.38 -17.97 -23.43
C THR A 143 -6.00 -17.64 -21.99
N LEU A 144 -5.37 -18.58 -21.29
CA LEU A 144 -4.82 -18.36 -19.96
C LEU A 144 -3.37 -17.86 -20.06
N LEU A 145 -3.06 -16.81 -19.31
CA LEU A 145 -1.75 -16.20 -19.22
C LEU A 145 -1.34 -16.13 -17.76
N TYR A 146 -0.08 -16.49 -17.52
CA TYR A 146 0.45 -16.56 -16.17
C TYR A 146 1.67 -15.68 -16.00
N MET A 147 1.84 -15.12 -14.81
CA MET A 147 3.10 -14.52 -14.40
C MET A 147 3.83 -15.46 -13.47
N LEU A 148 5.08 -15.79 -13.80
CA LEU A 148 5.92 -16.59 -12.92
C LEU A 148 6.60 -15.69 -11.89
N ARG A 149 6.46 -16.07 -10.62
CA ARG A 149 7.09 -15.40 -9.47
C ARG A 149 7.84 -16.42 -8.64
N SER A 150 8.69 -15.92 -7.75
CA SER A 150 9.34 -16.72 -6.72
C SER A 150 9.40 -15.98 -5.41
N LEU A 151 9.27 -16.71 -4.31
CA LEU A 151 9.45 -16.26 -2.94
C LEU A 151 10.15 -17.37 -2.15
N PRO A 152 10.72 -17.06 -0.97
CA PRO A 152 11.06 -18.08 0.00
C PRO A 152 9.79 -18.90 0.31
N CYS A 153 9.93 -20.21 0.48
CA CYS A 153 8.74 -21.06 0.61
C CYS A 153 7.86 -20.70 1.81
N ASP A 154 8.44 -20.23 2.91
CA ASP A 154 7.73 -19.78 4.11
C ASP A 154 6.97 -18.46 3.89
N GLU A 155 7.51 -17.54 3.10
CA GLU A 155 6.78 -16.33 2.70
C GLU A 155 5.61 -16.65 1.79
N LEU A 156 5.78 -17.61 0.87
CA LEU A 156 4.67 -18.07 0.04
C LEU A 156 3.59 -18.77 0.88
N ASP A 157 3.98 -19.58 1.87
CA ASP A 157 3.02 -20.19 2.82
C ASP A 157 2.19 -19.13 3.55
N ARG A 158 2.83 -18.04 4.01
CA ARG A 158 2.14 -16.91 4.65
C ARG A 158 1.19 -16.19 3.69
N LEU A 159 1.63 -15.97 2.45
CA LEU A 159 0.82 -15.33 1.42
C LEU A 159 -0.43 -16.16 1.10
N GLU A 160 -0.28 -17.47 0.88
CA GLU A 160 -1.39 -18.40 0.63
C GLU A 160 -2.36 -18.44 1.82
N ALA A 161 -1.84 -18.53 3.05
CA ALA A 161 -2.69 -18.55 4.25
C ALA A 161 -3.49 -17.25 4.44
N GLY A 162 -2.91 -16.10 4.07
CA GLY A 162 -3.61 -14.82 4.04
C GLY A 162 -4.70 -14.73 2.96
N LEU A 163 -4.49 -15.37 1.80
CA LEU A 163 -5.48 -15.44 0.72
C LEU A 163 -6.65 -16.36 1.05
N ASP A 164 -6.39 -17.47 1.75
CA ASP A 164 -7.41 -18.45 2.15
C ASP A 164 -8.26 -17.99 3.35
N GLY A 165 -8.00 -16.79 3.89
CA GLY A 165 -8.68 -16.26 5.08
C GLY A 165 -8.45 -17.10 6.34
N SER A 166 -7.44 -17.97 6.32
CA SER A 166 -7.07 -18.79 7.48
C SER A 166 -6.25 -17.92 8.42
N PRO A 167 -6.69 -17.68 9.68
CA PRO A 167 -5.95 -16.84 10.61
C PRO A 167 -4.60 -17.51 10.92
N THR A 168 -3.52 -16.96 10.38
CA THR A 168 -2.16 -17.40 10.69
C THR A 168 -1.82 -17.03 12.12
N SER A 169 -1.56 -18.04 12.95
CA SER A 169 -1.13 -17.91 14.34
C SER A 169 0.37 -17.57 14.42
N GLU A 170 0.80 -16.48 13.78
CA GLU A 170 2.05 -15.79 14.12
C GLU A 170 1.69 -14.74 15.17
N PRO A 171 2.47 -14.55 16.26
CA PRO A 171 2.21 -13.44 17.17
C PRO A 171 2.42 -12.17 16.37
N ALA A 172 1.32 -11.50 16.05
CA ALA A 172 1.35 -10.23 15.33
C ALA A 172 2.39 -9.31 16.00
N PRO A 173 3.15 -8.50 15.23
CA PRO A 173 3.85 -7.36 15.83
C PRO A 173 2.86 -6.67 16.76
N PRO A 174 3.28 -6.25 17.98
CA PRO A 174 2.34 -5.77 19.00
C PRO A 174 1.40 -4.80 18.32
N ALA A 175 0.13 -5.21 18.20
CA ALA A 175 -0.86 -4.46 17.44
C ALA A 175 -0.80 -3.05 18.01
N ASP A 176 -0.51 -2.06 17.16
CA ASP A 176 -0.50 -0.67 17.57
C ASP A 176 -1.84 -0.44 18.31
N PRO A 177 -1.82 -0.22 19.64
CA PRO A 177 -3.04 -0.23 20.43
C PRO A 177 -4.02 0.84 19.95
N THR A 178 -3.47 1.89 19.33
CA THR A 178 -4.21 2.93 18.62
C THR A 178 -4.99 2.37 17.44
N LEU A 179 -4.32 1.62 16.55
CA LEU A 179 -4.97 1.03 15.38
C LEU A 179 -6.00 -0.01 15.78
N ALA A 180 -5.67 -0.87 16.75
CA ALA A 180 -6.63 -1.83 17.29
C ALA A 180 -7.90 -1.12 17.80
N ARG A 181 -7.73 -0.03 18.56
CA ARG A 181 -8.85 0.73 19.10
C ARG A 181 -9.65 1.46 18.02
N LEU A 182 -9.01 1.98 16.98
CA LEU A 182 -9.69 2.60 15.83
C LEU A 182 -10.48 1.58 14.99
N VAL A 183 -9.97 0.35 14.87
CA VAL A 183 -10.71 -0.76 14.23
C VAL A 183 -11.93 -1.15 15.05
N GLU A 184 -11.79 -1.31 16.37
CA GLU A 184 -12.91 -1.57 17.27
C GLU A 184 -13.98 -0.45 17.20
N PHE A 185 -13.54 0.81 17.19
CA PHE A 185 -14.42 1.96 17.03
C PHE A 185 -15.18 1.93 15.70
N SER A 186 -14.47 1.69 14.59
CA SER A 186 -15.07 1.58 13.25
C SER A 186 -16.15 0.48 13.19
N ALA A 187 -15.86 -0.67 13.79
CA ALA A 187 -16.81 -1.77 13.87
C ALA A 187 -18.03 -1.40 14.73
N ALA A 188 -17.82 -0.77 15.90
CA ALA A 188 -18.89 -0.40 16.82
C ALA A 188 -19.88 0.62 16.24
N ILE A 189 -19.41 1.55 15.40
CA ILE A 189 -20.27 2.55 14.75
C ILE A 189 -20.88 2.07 13.41
N GLY A 190 -20.61 0.83 13.01
CA GLY A 190 -21.20 0.21 11.83
C GLY A 190 -20.71 0.81 10.50
N CYS A 191 -19.39 0.88 10.31
CA CYS A 191 -18.77 1.39 9.08
C CYS A 191 -19.09 0.64 7.78
N ASP A 192 -19.88 -0.43 7.86
CA ASP A 192 -20.42 -1.15 6.70
C ASP A 192 -21.57 -0.40 6.00
N ALA A 193 -22.08 0.70 6.59
CA ALA A 193 -23.17 1.49 6.04
C ALA A 193 -22.68 2.65 5.12
N PRO A 194 -23.22 2.79 3.90
CA PRO A 194 -22.67 3.71 2.88
C PRO A 194 -23.00 5.21 3.05
N GLU A 195 -23.81 5.59 4.06
CA GLU A 195 -24.42 6.94 4.17
C GLU A 195 -24.48 7.47 5.62
N GLY A 196 -24.56 8.81 5.76
CA GLY A 196 -24.74 9.49 7.05
C GLY A 196 -23.45 9.96 7.75
N VAL A 197 -23.60 10.53 8.96
CA VAL A 197 -22.46 11.07 9.77
C VAL A 197 -21.46 9.98 10.13
N ALA A 198 -21.90 8.73 10.32
CA ALA A 198 -21.03 7.59 10.56
C ALA A 198 -19.96 7.45 9.46
N LYS A 199 -20.29 7.75 8.20
CA LYS A 199 -19.35 7.70 7.08
C LYS A 199 -18.12 8.59 7.29
N ALA A 200 -18.29 9.78 7.88
CA ALA A 200 -17.17 10.69 8.16
C ALA A 200 -16.23 10.09 9.20
N TRP A 201 -16.78 9.44 10.23
CA TRP A 201 -16.00 8.72 11.24
C TRP A 201 -15.30 7.49 10.67
N CYS A 202 -15.92 6.79 9.72
CA CYS A 202 -15.32 5.67 9.01
C CYS A 202 -14.16 6.11 8.11
N VAL A 203 -14.31 7.23 7.40
CA VAL A 203 -13.21 7.85 6.65
C VAL A 203 -12.08 8.27 7.59
N ALA A 204 -12.43 8.87 8.73
CA ALA A 204 -11.46 9.29 9.73
C ALA A 204 -10.65 8.11 10.31
N ALA A 205 -11.32 7.04 10.75
CA ALA A 205 -10.64 5.85 11.25
C ALA A 205 -9.90 5.07 10.14
N GLY A 206 -10.48 5.03 8.93
CA GLY A 206 -9.88 4.44 7.73
C GLY A 206 -8.56 5.08 7.33
N ALA A 207 -8.43 6.40 7.49
CA ALA A 207 -7.20 7.13 7.18
C ALA A 207 -5.98 6.74 8.06
N TRP A 208 -6.21 6.05 9.19
CA TRP A 208 -5.14 5.51 10.04
C TRP A 208 -4.83 4.06 9.75
N THR A 209 -5.82 3.29 9.32
CA THR A 209 -5.68 1.85 9.03
C THR A 209 -5.15 1.56 7.64
N HIS A 210 -5.31 2.49 6.69
CA HIS A 210 -4.72 2.42 5.35
C HIS A 210 -3.61 3.46 5.20
N VAL A 211 -2.37 3.07 5.48
CA VAL A 211 -1.19 3.90 5.22
C VAL A 211 -0.76 3.64 3.79
N ASP A 212 -1.20 4.46 2.83
CA ASP A 212 -0.44 4.59 1.59
C ASP A 212 0.81 5.43 1.93
N ASP A 213 2.00 4.86 1.70
CA ASP A 213 3.33 5.40 2.07
C ASP A 213 3.70 6.76 1.43
N ALA A 214 2.76 7.40 0.72
CA ALA A 214 2.97 8.73 0.17
C ALA A 214 2.82 9.76 1.29
N LYS A 215 3.90 10.47 1.62
CA LYS A 215 3.87 11.69 2.46
C LYS A 215 2.72 12.59 2.01
N LEU A 216 1.64 12.60 2.79
CA LEU A 216 0.47 13.38 2.44
C LEU A 216 0.84 14.87 2.55
N PRO A 217 0.60 15.66 1.49
CA PRO A 217 0.86 17.10 1.56
C PRO A 217 0.04 17.69 2.71
N LEU A 218 0.63 18.67 3.41
CA LEU A 218 -0.11 19.41 4.42
C LEU A 218 -1.38 19.99 3.78
N PRO A 219 -2.54 19.91 4.45
CA PRO A 219 -3.74 20.59 3.99
C PRO A 219 -3.48 22.08 3.72
N ASP A 220 -4.25 22.68 2.80
CA ASP A 220 -4.14 24.09 2.39
C ASP A 220 -3.85 25.04 3.55
N THR A 221 -2.60 25.51 3.63
CA THR A 221 -2.15 26.40 4.69
C THR A 221 -2.85 27.75 4.62
N GLY A 222 -3.15 28.35 5.78
CA GLY A 222 -3.75 29.68 5.91
C GLY A 222 -5.27 29.65 6.00
N LYS A 223 -5.84 28.46 6.19
CA LYS A 223 -7.27 28.23 6.39
C LYS A 223 -7.56 27.79 7.83
N SER A 224 -8.75 28.13 8.27
CA SER A 224 -9.39 27.51 9.42
C SER A 224 -10.29 26.38 8.94
N TYR A 225 -10.37 25.34 9.76
CA TYR A 225 -11.17 24.16 9.53
C TYR A 225 -12.11 23.96 10.71
N VAL A 226 -13.30 23.45 10.40
CA VAL A 226 -14.36 23.22 11.38
C VAL A 226 -14.78 21.76 11.29
N GLY A 227 -14.94 21.15 12.45
CA GLY A 227 -15.00 19.71 12.57
C GLY A 227 -15.82 19.22 13.73
N LEU A 228 -15.93 17.90 13.83
CA LEU A 228 -16.44 17.22 15.02
C LEU A 228 -15.30 16.40 15.64
N ARG A 229 -15.28 16.35 16.97
CA ARG A 229 -14.37 15.53 17.77
C ARG A 229 -15.18 14.57 18.62
N VAL A 230 -14.71 13.33 18.73
CA VAL A 230 -15.19 12.35 19.70
C VAL A 230 -14.05 11.85 20.56
N GLU A 231 -14.36 11.56 21.81
CA GLU A 231 -13.44 10.90 22.74
C GLU A 231 -13.71 9.39 22.68
N ILE A 232 -12.72 8.62 22.24
CA ILE A 232 -12.73 7.17 22.19
C ILE A 232 -12.02 6.70 23.46
N PRO A 233 -12.77 6.23 24.46
CA PRO A 233 -12.16 5.84 25.73
C PRO A 233 -11.28 4.61 25.54
N ALA A 234 -10.25 4.43 26.37
CA ALA A 234 -9.39 3.25 26.37
C ALA A 234 -10.20 1.97 26.63
N ASP A 235 -11.18 2.09 27.53
CA ASP A 235 -12.11 1.06 27.96
C ASP A 235 -13.57 1.57 27.91
N GLY A 236 -14.53 0.65 27.77
CA GLY A 236 -15.96 1.00 27.79
C GLY A 236 -16.65 0.98 26.42
N GLU A 237 -17.91 1.41 26.42
CA GLU A 237 -18.86 1.27 25.32
C GLU A 237 -18.59 2.29 24.19
N LEU A 238 -18.29 1.78 23.00
CA LEU A 238 -17.97 2.60 21.83
C LEU A 238 -19.22 3.08 21.07
N ALA A 239 -20.35 2.37 21.20
CA ALA A 239 -21.55 2.63 20.42
C ALA A 239 -22.15 4.03 20.67
N SER A 240 -22.02 4.56 21.89
CA SER A 240 -22.54 5.88 22.28
C SER A 240 -21.53 7.03 22.13
N VAL A 241 -20.30 6.75 21.66
CA VAL A 241 -19.23 7.76 21.55
C VAL A 241 -19.66 8.92 20.63
N LEU A 242 -20.44 8.62 19.59
CA LEU A 242 -20.92 9.64 18.65
C LEU A 242 -21.93 10.62 19.27
N ASP A 243 -22.66 10.21 20.31
CA ASP A 243 -23.60 11.09 21.03
C ASP A 243 -22.85 12.17 21.81
N GLY A 244 -21.60 11.87 22.21
CA GLY A 244 -20.69 12.79 22.89
C GLY A 244 -19.85 13.66 21.95
N ALA A 245 -20.12 13.67 20.64
CA ALA A 245 -19.36 14.48 19.70
C ALA A 245 -19.43 15.97 20.06
N LYS A 246 -18.29 16.66 20.02
CA LYS A 246 -18.13 18.09 20.30
C LYS A 246 -17.66 18.82 19.04
N LEU A 247 -17.87 20.14 18.96
CA LEU A 247 -17.25 20.95 17.90
C LEU A 247 -15.73 20.99 18.11
N SER A 248 -15.01 20.80 17.02
CA SER A 248 -13.55 20.90 16.99
C SER A 248 -13.12 21.90 15.93
N LEU A 249 -12.09 22.68 16.24
CA LEU A 249 -11.55 23.69 15.36
C LEU A 249 -10.07 23.40 15.14
N LEU A 250 -9.64 23.45 13.89
CA LEU A 250 -8.25 23.29 13.48
C LEU A 250 -7.86 24.53 12.67
N ALA A 251 -6.71 25.12 12.96
CA ALA A 251 -6.15 26.15 12.10
C ALA A 251 -4.69 25.86 11.80
N ILE A 252 -4.29 26.10 10.55
CA ILE A 252 -2.94 25.87 10.07
C ILE A 252 -2.41 27.17 9.50
N ARG A 253 -1.36 27.72 10.11
CA ARG A 253 -0.62 28.89 9.61
C ARG A 253 0.60 28.43 8.82
N PRO A 254 0.75 28.85 7.55
CA PRO A 254 1.96 28.56 6.79
C PRO A 254 3.14 29.34 7.36
N GLU A 255 4.27 28.67 7.55
CA GLU A 255 5.56 29.32 7.74
C GLU A 255 6.67 28.42 7.17
N ALA A 256 7.24 28.82 6.03
CA ALA A 256 8.32 28.09 5.34
C ALA A 256 8.13 26.55 5.33
N ALA A 257 9.14 25.79 5.78
CA ALA A 257 9.12 24.32 5.79
C ALA A 257 8.46 23.70 7.04
N ALA A 258 8.11 24.50 8.05
CA ALA A 258 7.58 24.07 9.34
C ALA A 258 6.43 25.01 9.72
N GLY A 259 5.22 24.70 9.27
CA GLY A 259 4.03 25.49 9.59
C GLY A 259 3.70 25.48 11.08
N PHE A 260 2.66 26.19 11.47
CA PHE A 260 2.11 26.16 12.83
C PHE A 260 0.67 25.68 12.81
N GLY A 261 0.27 24.92 13.83
CA GLY A 261 -1.07 24.38 13.99
C GLY A 261 -1.65 24.76 15.34
N THR A 262 -2.97 24.80 15.41
CA THR A 262 -3.71 24.74 16.67
C THR A 262 -4.93 23.86 16.47
N LEU A 263 -5.17 22.97 17.44
CA LEU A 263 -6.35 22.12 17.51
C LEU A 263 -7.04 22.43 18.83
N SER A 264 -8.31 22.83 18.77
CA SER A 264 -9.06 23.27 19.94
C SER A 264 -10.45 22.66 19.95
N GLY A 265 -10.92 22.31 21.15
CA GLY A 265 -12.33 22.06 21.42
C GLY A 265 -13.01 23.34 21.86
N VAL A 266 -14.28 23.52 21.48
CA VAL A 266 -15.08 24.67 21.94
C VAL A 266 -15.99 24.23 23.07
N ASN A 267 -15.82 24.82 24.25
CA ASN A 267 -16.71 24.63 25.39
C ASN A 267 -17.50 25.93 25.61
N PRO A 268 -18.84 25.88 25.69
CA PRO A 268 -19.65 27.06 25.92
C PRO A 268 -19.58 27.48 27.39
N GLU A 269 -19.43 28.77 27.65
CA GLU A 269 -19.41 29.34 29.00
C GLU A 269 -20.82 29.73 29.49
N ASN A 270 -21.75 29.94 28.56
CA ASN A 270 -23.12 30.36 28.82
C ASN A 270 -24.13 29.74 27.84
N ASP A 271 -25.43 29.97 28.07
CA ASP A 271 -26.51 29.37 27.29
C ASP A 271 -26.59 29.91 25.85
N ASP A 272 -26.19 31.16 25.62
CA ASP A 272 -26.19 31.75 24.28
C ASP A 272 -25.08 31.11 23.43
N GLU A 273 -23.86 30.98 23.96
CA GLU A 273 -22.76 30.26 23.32
C GLU A 273 -23.09 28.78 23.07
N ARG A 274 -23.81 28.14 24.00
CA ARG A 274 -24.30 26.77 23.81
C ARG A 274 -25.23 26.68 22.61
N GLN A 275 -26.16 27.61 22.45
CA GLN A 275 -27.06 27.64 21.29
C GLN A 275 -26.31 27.89 19.97
N GLU A 276 -25.28 28.74 19.99
CA GLU A 276 -24.43 28.93 18.81
C GLU A 276 -23.65 27.65 18.47
N LEU A 277 -23.11 26.98 19.48
CA LEU A 277 -22.37 25.73 19.33
C LEU A 277 -23.24 24.60 18.78
N ASP A 278 -24.46 24.45 19.31
CA ASP A 278 -25.42 23.47 18.83
C ASP A 278 -25.79 23.73 17.36
N ALA A 279 -25.96 25.00 16.96
CA ALA A 279 -26.23 25.38 15.58
C ALA A 279 -25.03 25.07 14.66
N ALA A 280 -23.80 25.36 15.11
CA ALA A 280 -22.59 25.03 14.36
C ALA A 280 -22.44 23.52 14.18
N MET A 281 -22.63 22.72 15.23
CA MET A 281 -22.59 21.26 15.16
C MET A 281 -23.65 20.71 14.20
N ALA A 282 -24.87 21.25 14.24
CA ALA A 282 -25.92 20.87 13.31
C ALA A 282 -25.53 21.17 11.85
N SER A 283 -24.94 22.34 11.59
CA SER A 283 -24.46 22.69 10.25
C SER A 283 -23.33 21.77 9.78
N VAL A 284 -22.37 21.43 10.64
CA VAL A 284 -21.29 20.49 10.31
C VAL A 284 -21.87 19.13 9.96
N ARG A 285 -22.79 18.60 10.78
CA ARG A 285 -23.48 17.33 10.52
C ARG A 285 -24.21 17.34 9.17
N ALA A 286 -24.91 18.43 8.83
CA ALA A 286 -25.61 18.57 7.57
C ALA A 286 -24.67 18.48 6.35
N VAL A 287 -23.44 19.00 6.43
CA VAL A 287 -22.46 18.83 5.34
C VAL A 287 -22.04 17.36 5.22
N PHE A 288 -21.83 16.67 6.33
CA PHE A 288 -21.43 15.26 6.32
C PHE A 288 -22.52 14.30 5.88
N THR A 289 -23.79 14.61 6.13
CA THR A 289 -24.92 13.86 5.59
C THR A 289 -25.23 14.21 4.13
N GLY A 290 -24.59 15.25 3.58
CA GLY A 290 -24.83 15.74 2.22
C GLY A 290 -26.06 16.65 2.08
N ASP A 291 -26.69 17.01 3.20
CA ASP A 291 -27.84 17.93 3.25
C ASP A 291 -27.43 19.39 3.04
N ALA A 292 -26.15 19.71 3.24
CA ALA A 292 -25.56 21.03 3.01
C ALA A 292 -24.24 20.93 2.23
N LYS A 293 -23.86 22.03 1.55
CA LYS A 293 -22.60 22.11 0.77
C LYS A 293 -21.46 22.77 1.54
N ALA A 294 -21.78 23.55 2.57
CA ALA A 294 -20.84 24.34 3.34
C ALA A 294 -21.30 24.43 4.80
N VAL A 295 -20.35 24.69 5.69
CA VAL A 295 -20.62 24.89 7.12
C VAL A 295 -20.98 26.37 7.33
N GLU A 296 -22.19 26.61 7.83
CA GLU A 296 -22.67 27.93 8.20
C GLU A 296 -22.41 28.16 9.69
N LEU A 297 -21.61 29.17 10.00
CA LEU A 297 -21.32 29.60 11.37
C LEU A 297 -22.00 30.93 11.65
N ARG A 298 -22.55 31.08 12.86
CA ARG A 298 -23.02 32.37 13.36
C ARG A 298 -21.85 33.31 13.59
N ASP A 299 -22.12 34.62 13.57
CA ASP A 299 -21.11 35.68 13.63
C ASP A 299 -20.14 35.52 14.81
N GLY A 300 -20.60 35.09 15.98
CA GLY A 300 -19.76 34.85 17.16
C GLY A 300 -18.68 33.80 16.93
N ILE A 301 -19.10 32.54 16.72
CA ILE A 301 -18.18 31.43 16.41
C ILE A 301 -17.39 31.69 15.12
N GLY A 302 -18.02 32.25 14.09
CA GLY A 302 -17.38 32.61 12.84
C GLY A 302 -16.23 33.58 13.04
N ALA A 303 -16.44 34.68 13.76
CA ALA A 303 -15.39 35.64 14.07
C ALA A 303 -14.25 34.99 14.89
N TYR A 304 -14.57 34.14 15.86
CA TYR A 304 -13.56 33.42 16.63
C TYR A 304 -12.70 32.51 15.74
N VAL A 305 -13.32 31.70 14.88
CA VAL A 305 -12.63 30.79 13.95
C VAL A 305 -11.69 31.53 13.00
N ASP A 306 -12.06 32.74 12.57
CA ASP A 306 -11.23 33.58 11.70
C ASP A 306 -9.96 34.12 12.39
N THR A 307 -9.93 34.14 13.73
CA THR A 307 -8.73 34.56 14.49
C THR A 307 -7.73 33.43 14.72
N LEU A 308 -8.14 32.16 14.60
CA LEU A 308 -7.32 31.00 14.95
C LEU A 308 -5.99 30.87 14.18
N PRO A 309 -5.92 31.15 12.86
CA PRO A 309 -4.67 31.03 12.13
C PRO A 309 -3.60 31.99 12.67
N ALA A 310 -3.99 33.18 13.13
CA ALA A 310 -3.05 34.13 13.72
C ALA A 310 -2.52 33.67 15.08
N SER A 311 -3.35 32.96 15.87
CA SER A 311 -3.00 32.44 17.18
C SER A 311 -2.35 31.04 17.16
N ALA A 312 -2.33 30.36 16.02
CA ALA A 312 -1.62 29.09 15.85
C ALA A 312 -0.13 29.27 16.15
N ALA A 313 0.33 28.68 17.25
CA ALA A 313 1.68 28.85 17.78
C ALA A 313 2.44 27.54 17.99
N THR A 314 1.75 26.39 17.85
CA THR A 314 2.36 25.08 18.04
C THR A 314 2.97 24.60 16.72
N SER A 315 4.24 24.18 16.73
CA SER A 315 4.94 23.77 15.51
C SER A 315 4.30 22.54 14.87
N LEU A 316 4.26 22.52 13.53
CA LEU A 316 3.92 21.35 12.74
C LEU A 316 5.18 20.65 12.25
N THR A 317 5.28 19.35 12.51
CA THR A 317 6.41 18.52 12.08
C THR A 317 5.93 17.48 11.08
N ALA A 318 6.55 17.41 9.90
CA ALA A 318 6.27 16.35 8.93
C ALA A 318 6.87 15.03 9.41
N THR A 319 6.10 13.95 9.32
CA THR A 319 6.54 12.58 9.61
C THR A 319 6.44 11.72 8.36
N GLU A 320 6.83 10.44 8.45
CA GLU A 320 6.61 9.49 7.36
C GLU A 320 5.12 9.20 7.13
N ARG A 321 4.27 9.43 8.14
CA ARG A 321 2.84 9.08 8.14
C ARG A 321 1.90 10.28 8.00
N GLY A 322 2.42 11.50 7.94
CA GLY A 322 1.62 12.72 7.89
C GLY A 322 2.30 13.88 8.61
N TRP A 323 1.57 14.53 9.52
CA TRP A 323 2.06 15.68 10.28
C TRP A 323 1.73 15.54 11.75
N THR A 324 2.51 16.16 12.63
CA THR A 324 2.21 16.25 14.05
C THR A 324 2.12 17.70 14.50
N ILE A 325 1.19 18.00 15.40
CA ILE A 325 1.13 19.26 16.17
C ILE A 325 1.93 19.07 17.46
N GLY A 326 2.86 19.98 17.72
CA GLY A 326 3.70 19.97 18.92
C GLY A 326 4.66 18.78 18.94
N ASP A 327 4.93 18.26 20.13
CA ASP A 327 5.77 17.08 20.33
C ASP A 327 4.97 15.77 20.15
N GLY A 328 4.04 15.75 19.20
CA GLY A 328 3.15 14.60 18.95
C GLY A 328 1.85 14.63 19.75
N GLU A 329 1.38 15.80 20.18
CA GLU A 329 0.10 15.94 20.90
C GLU A 329 -1.09 15.54 20.01
N ALA A 330 -1.00 15.83 18.72
CA ALA A 330 -1.95 15.39 17.71
C ALA A 330 -1.25 14.99 16.41
N GLU A 331 -1.69 13.90 15.79
CA GLU A 331 -1.32 13.52 14.43
C GLU A 331 -2.38 14.00 13.44
N LEU A 332 -1.96 14.59 12.32
CA LEU A 332 -2.82 15.07 11.24
C LEU A 332 -2.62 14.24 9.97
N ARG A 333 -3.72 13.89 9.32
CA ARG A 333 -3.74 13.25 8.00
C ARG A 333 -4.79 13.86 7.08
N ALA A 334 -4.51 13.86 5.79
CA ALA A 334 -5.51 14.15 4.78
C ALA A 334 -6.32 12.88 4.48
N ALA A 335 -7.65 13.01 4.39
CA ALA A 335 -8.56 11.93 4.04
C ALA A 335 -9.55 12.44 2.98
N GLY A 336 -9.11 12.41 1.71
CA GLY A 336 -9.83 13.07 0.62
C GLY A 336 -9.92 14.59 0.87
N PRO A 337 -11.12 15.18 0.93
CA PRO A 337 -11.29 16.61 1.22
C PRO A 337 -11.19 16.97 2.72
N LEU A 338 -11.06 15.97 3.59
CA LEU A 338 -11.05 16.15 5.03
C LEU A 338 -9.61 16.24 5.56
N VAL A 339 -9.46 16.99 6.64
CA VAL A 339 -8.31 16.85 7.54
C VAL A 339 -8.78 16.09 8.76
N VAL A 340 -8.08 15.04 9.12
CA VAL A 340 -8.39 14.26 10.30
C VAL A 340 -7.26 14.46 11.30
N ALA A 341 -7.61 14.57 12.58
CA ALA A 341 -6.66 14.66 13.67
C ALA A 341 -6.91 13.56 14.70
N LEU A 342 -5.83 12.96 15.19
CA LEU A 342 -5.83 11.97 16.25
C LEU A 342 -4.99 12.49 17.42
N GLU A 343 -5.62 12.70 18.57
CA GLU A 343 -4.98 13.13 19.81
C GLU A 343 -4.82 11.94 20.77
N HIS A 344 -3.72 11.93 21.52
CA HIS A 344 -3.47 10.97 22.59
C HIS A 344 -3.38 11.69 23.93
N ASP A 345 -4.11 11.22 24.93
CA ASP A 345 -4.05 11.81 26.28
C ASP A 345 -2.98 11.19 27.20
N GLY A 346 -2.25 10.19 26.70
CA GLY A 346 -1.24 9.43 27.45
C GLY A 346 -1.81 8.42 28.45
N ALA A 347 -3.12 8.44 28.74
CA ALA A 347 -3.83 7.44 29.53
C ALA A 347 -4.43 6.33 28.66
N GLY A 348 -4.24 6.42 27.34
CA GLY A 348 -4.74 5.44 26.36
C GLY A 348 -6.09 5.81 25.77
N ASN A 349 -6.69 6.94 26.17
CA ASN A 349 -7.85 7.47 25.46
C ASN A 349 -7.35 8.17 24.19
N LEU A 350 -8.17 8.07 23.16
CA LEU A 350 -7.95 8.75 21.89
C LEU A 350 -9.01 9.83 21.73
N ALA A 351 -8.66 10.95 21.11
CA ALA A 351 -9.66 11.80 20.51
C ALA A 351 -9.49 11.81 19.00
N LEU A 352 -10.55 11.43 18.30
CA LEU A 352 -10.59 11.45 16.84
C LEU A 352 -11.42 12.65 16.42
N SER A 353 -10.90 13.45 15.50
CA SER A 353 -11.64 14.55 14.91
C SER A 353 -11.44 14.61 13.40
N PHE A 354 -12.48 15.00 12.68
CA PHE A 354 -12.38 15.34 11.26
C PHE A 354 -12.75 16.80 11.07
N HIS A 355 -12.21 17.42 10.03
CA HIS A 355 -12.33 18.84 9.80
C HIS A 355 -12.53 19.12 8.31
N LEU A 356 -13.49 19.99 8.01
CA LEU A 356 -13.75 20.53 6.68
C LEU A 356 -13.13 21.91 6.56
N PRO A 357 -12.61 22.29 5.37
CA PRO A 357 -12.25 23.68 5.12
C PRO A 357 -13.51 24.54 5.28
N ARG A 358 -13.37 25.65 6.00
CA ARG A 358 -14.43 26.65 6.10
C ARG A 358 -14.62 27.40 4.78
#